data_AF-L8GDC8-F1
#
_entry.id   AF-L8GDC8-F1
#
_cell.length_a   1.000
_cell.length_b   1.000
_cell.length_c   1.000
_cell.angle_alpha   90.00
_cell.angle_beta   90.00
_cell.angle_gamma   90.00
#
_symmetry.space_group_name_H-M   'P 1'
#
loop_
_entity.id
_entity.type
_entity.pdbx_description
1 polymer ?
#
loop_
_entity_poly.entity_id
_entity_poly.type
_entity_poly.pdbx_seq_one_letter_code
_entity_poly.pdbx_strand_id
1 'polypeptide(L)'
;MCGQEQYNPGAQETILSWLGGLQSPPSSRESSAPQKRTRGDSPSMSRSPKKRKTNPPTAPSDALSEYSLPTPSDRVRASSPPRELREIYKYAQPPIRFLTTPDEHTPETVLELFKNLQEASSAAAIPAIFKARIHDTYPYQSIPLSAFVPTEQTLQSSEVESTWKLAASLLSKARQAFEGNEPEGSWIRLASEVLDGVFEGSELKLLRTMDVQYSDINSATLLPTVNDFAIPVKKADLAVAIHSAKPAASMIYESIRKQNPAMKLSQMQDASVSRMALPICVEVGEPGKSYNEASIQLGVWCCAGLLKLHELRLQQGDIDAEETVPLIGMTAIGLDWKSHVAYKLPDDGAVVILGPVSIGGYEDIRSFFVLNSVFKIIAKWAEQDYWTHFRGIFGV
;
A
#
# COMPACT_ATOMS: atom_id res chain seq x y z
N MET A 1 39.45 7.43 33.03
CA MET A 1 38.44 8.37 33.58
C MET A 1 37.10 7.99 32.98
N CYS A 2 36.13 7.57 33.78
CA CYS A 2 34.78 7.26 33.29
C CYS A 2 33.89 8.50 33.40
N GLY A 3 33.17 8.82 32.34
CA GLY A 3 32.00 9.68 32.40
C GLY A 3 30.75 8.83 32.52
N GLN A 4 29.96 9.00 33.59
CA GLN A 4 28.61 8.47 33.65
C GLN A 4 27.66 9.51 33.06
N GLU A 5 26.99 9.20 31.95
CA GLU A 5 25.82 9.97 31.54
C GLU A 5 24.59 9.52 32.34
N GLN A 6 23.86 10.49 32.87
CA GLN A 6 22.73 10.24 33.75
C GLN A 6 21.47 9.87 32.94
N TYR A 7 20.89 8.72 33.27
CA TYR A 7 19.59 8.29 32.77
C TYR A 7 18.50 9.30 33.16
N ASN A 8 17.80 9.86 32.18
CA ASN A 8 16.71 10.81 32.39
C ASN A 8 15.34 10.11 32.21
N PRO A 9 14.59 9.79 33.28
CA PRO A 9 13.35 9.03 33.19
C PRO A 9 12.17 9.80 32.58
N GLY A 10 12.28 11.13 32.38
CA GLY A 10 11.17 11.97 31.91
C GLY A 10 10.66 11.69 30.48
N ALA A 11 11.41 10.95 29.65
CA ALA A 11 11.00 10.64 28.28
C ALA A 11 9.97 9.48 28.20
N GLN A 12 9.80 8.67 29.24
CA GLN A 12 8.97 7.47 29.20
C GLN A 12 7.46 7.76 29.37
N GLU A 13 7.09 8.81 30.11
CA GLU A 13 5.68 9.18 30.32
C GLU A 13 5.05 9.84 29.08
N THR A 14 5.84 10.46 28.21
CA THR A 14 5.34 11.09 26.97
C THR A 14 4.91 10.05 25.92
N ILE A 15 5.56 8.89 25.85
CA ILE A 15 5.21 7.85 24.85
C ILE A 15 3.93 7.10 25.25
N LEU A 16 3.78 6.77 26.55
CA LEU A 16 2.60 6.03 27.04
C LEU A 16 1.31 6.87 27.05
N SER A 17 1.42 8.19 27.25
CA SER A 17 0.25 9.09 27.24
C SER A 17 -0.40 9.26 25.85
N TRP A 18 0.35 9.05 24.77
CA TRP A 18 -0.21 9.07 23.40
C TRP A 18 -0.90 7.75 23.01
N LEU A 19 -0.45 6.61 23.54
CA LEU A 19 -1.02 5.29 23.25
C LEU A 19 -2.30 4.99 24.06
N GLY A 20 -2.51 5.64 25.20
CA GLY A 20 -3.70 5.47 26.05
C GLY A 20 -4.95 6.24 25.60
N GLY A 21 -4.91 6.95 24.47
CA GLY A 21 -5.91 7.95 24.08
C GLY A 21 -7.15 7.49 23.30
N LEU A 22 -7.37 6.18 23.12
CA LEU A 22 -8.48 5.65 22.32
C LEU A 22 -9.57 4.99 23.20
N GLN A 23 -10.59 5.78 23.56
CA GLN A 23 -11.82 5.24 24.14
C GLN A 23 -12.68 4.54 23.08
N SER A 24 -13.13 3.34 23.38
CA SER A 24 -14.04 2.55 22.54
C SER A 24 -15.38 3.27 22.30
N PRO A 25 -15.96 3.21 21.08
CA PRO A 25 -17.30 3.73 20.84
C PRO A 25 -18.36 2.87 21.55
N PRO A 26 -19.45 3.47 22.08
CA PRO A 26 -20.52 2.72 22.73
C PRO A 26 -21.39 1.97 21.71
N SER A 27 -21.79 0.75 22.06
CA SER A 27 -22.73 -0.05 21.29
C SER A 27 -24.16 0.47 21.40
N SER A 28 -24.85 0.67 20.28
CA SER A 28 -26.31 0.64 20.23
C SER A 28 -26.78 -0.12 18.99
N ARG A 29 -27.64 -1.12 19.23
CA ARG A 29 -28.28 -1.96 18.21
C ARG A 29 -29.66 -1.41 17.85
N GLU A 30 -30.11 -1.81 16.66
CA GLU A 30 -31.52 -2.02 16.29
C GLU A 30 -32.46 -0.80 16.32
N SER A 31 -32.93 -0.40 15.13
CA SER A 31 -34.26 0.20 14.99
C SER A 31 -34.93 -0.25 13.68
N SER A 32 -35.89 -1.18 13.82
CA SER A 32 -36.91 -1.48 12.82
C SER A 32 -38.23 -0.79 13.21
N ALA A 33 -39.05 -0.43 12.23
CA ALA A 33 -40.25 0.43 12.40
C ALA A 33 -41.36 -0.20 13.27
N PRO A 34 -42.35 0.61 13.74
CA PRO A 34 -43.64 0.55 13.04
C PRO A 34 -44.55 1.81 13.02
N GLN A 35 -45.50 1.73 12.07
CA GLN A 35 -46.82 2.36 11.83
C GLN A 35 -47.51 3.40 12.78
N LYS A 36 -48.10 4.42 12.11
CA LYS A 36 -49.42 5.11 12.34
C LYS A 36 -50.39 4.54 13.41
N ARG A 37 -50.89 5.40 14.33
CA ARG A 37 -52.32 5.90 14.39
C ARG A 37 -52.70 6.79 15.62
N THR A 38 -53.29 7.97 15.34
CA THR A 38 -54.42 8.70 16.00
C THR A 38 -54.53 9.00 17.51
N ARG A 39 -54.94 10.27 17.80
CA ARG A 39 -55.63 10.83 19.01
C ARG A 39 -54.84 10.82 20.33
N GLY A 40 -54.96 11.80 21.24
CA GLY A 40 -55.75 13.05 21.25
C GLY A 40 -55.52 13.86 22.54
N ASP A 41 -56.23 14.99 22.67
CA ASP A 41 -56.47 15.81 23.87
C ASP A 41 -55.36 16.74 24.45
N SER A 42 -55.59 18.04 24.24
CA SER A 42 -55.10 19.21 25.00
C SER A 42 -55.85 19.34 26.36
N PRO A 43 -55.47 20.21 27.36
CA PRO A 43 -55.47 21.67 27.18
C PRO A 43 -54.54 22.57 28.07
N SER A 44 -54.05 23.64 27.43
CA SER A 44 -54.02 25.05 27.91
C SER A 44 -53.28 25.53 29.18
N MET A 45 -52.73 26.76 29.03
CA MET A 45 -52.42 27.83 30.01
C MET A 45 -51.03 27.79 30.71
N SER A 46 -50.30 28.89 30.93
CA SER A 46 -50.39 30.27 30.39
C SER A 46 -49.12 31.12 30.71
N ARG A 47 -48.97 32.25 30.00
CA ARG A 47 -48.30 33.53 30.41
C ARG A 47 -46.77 33.62 30.64
N SER A 48 -46.15 34.50 29.83
CA SER A 48 -44.86 35.18 30.07
C SER A 48 -44.98 36.36 31.05
N PRO A 49 -43.86 37.03 31.44
CA PRO A 49 -43.67 38.40 30.92
C PRO A 49 -42.22 38.82 30.60
N LYS A 50 -42.09 39.97 29.91
CA LYS A 50 -40.86 40.59 29.35
C LYS A 50 -40.31 41.75 30.21
N LYS A 51 -39.00 42.03 30.12
CA LYS A 51 -38.34 43.38 30.19
C LYS A 51 -37.12 43.33 29.24
N ARG A 52 -36.94 44.10 28.15
CA ARG A 52 -36.97 45.55 27.82
C ARG A 52 -35.71 46.28 28.37
N LYS A 53 -34.62 46.46 27.59
CA LYS A 53 -34.28 47.40 26.47
C LYS A 53 -33.80 48.80 26.91
N THR A 54 -32.55 49.15 26.60
CA THR A 54 -32.03 50.54 26.43
C THR A 54 -30.73 50.54 25.59
N ASN A 55 -30.55 51.56 24.76
CA ASN A 55 -29.41 51.88 23.84
C ASN A 55 -29.71 53.27 23.21
N PRO A 56 -28.79 53.92 22.46
CA PRO A 56 -27.32 53.94 22.54
C PRO A 56 -26.94 55.34 23.12
N PRO A 57 -26.25 56.34 22.50
CA PRO A 57 -25.37 56.45 21.31
C PRO A 57 -23.86 56.35 21.70
N THR A 58 -22.80 56.69 20.95
CA THR A 58 -22.60 57.40 19.65
C THR A 58 -21.31 56.87 18.93
N ALA A 59 -20.98 57.41 17.76
CA ALA A 59 -19.70 57.29 17.02
C ALA A 59 -19.31 58.70 16.48
N PRO A 60 -18.19 58.96 15.75
CA PRO A 60 -17.13 58.05 15.26
C PRO A 60 -15.67 58.58 15.44
N SER A 61 -14.66 57.77 15.09
CA SER A 61 -13.38 58.23 14.49
C SER A 61 -12.57 57.06 13.95
N ASP A 62 -11.89 57.27 12.83
CA ASP A 62 -10.96 56.31 12.21
C ASP A 62 -9.67 56.09 13.02
N ALA A 63 -9.15 54.87 13.00
CA ALA A 63 -7.73 54.56 13.14
C ALA A 63 -7.43 53.20 12.49
N LEU A 64 -6.45 53.16 11.59
CA LEU A 64 -5.99 51.94 10.93
C LEU A 64 -5.31 51.02 11.96
N SER A 65 -5.89 49.85 12.22
CA SER A 65 -5.22 48.84 13.05
C SER A 65 -4.13 48.16 12.25
N GLU A 66 -2.91 48.22 12.76
CA GLU A 66 -1.72 47.61 12.16
C GLU A 66 -1.85 46.09 12.05
N TYR A 67 -1.48 45.53 10.89
CA TYR A 67 -1.27 44.09 10.71
C TYR A 67 0.07 43.71 11.36
N SER A 68 0.05 43.47 12.66
CA SER A 68 1.18 42.88 13.38
C SER A 68 1.38 41.42 12.95
N LEU A 69 2.23 41.22 11.94
CA LEU A 69 2.72 39.90 11.56
C LEU A 69 3.45 39.25 12.75
N PRO A 70 3.13 38.01 13.15
CA PRO A 70 3.87 37.31 14.19
C PRO A 70 5.34 37.13 13.79
N THR A 71 6.25 37.62 14.63
CA THR A 71 7.70 37.40 14.48
C THR A 71 8.03 35.91 14.61
N PRO A 72 8.97 35.37 13.82
CA PRO A 72 9.29 33.95 13.82
C PRO A 72 10.24 33.58 14.97
N SER A 73 9.75 33.54 16.21
CA SER A 73 10.44 32.89 17.33
C SER A 73 10.16 31.39 17.33
N ASP A 74 11.21 30.60 17.17
CA ASP A 74 11.30 29.18 17.54
C ASP A 74 10.14 28.28 17.09
N ARG A 75 10.02 28.12 15.77
CA ARG A 75 9.45 26.88 15.20
C ARG A 75 10.39 25.71 15.51
N VAL A 76 10.23 25.13 16.70
CA VAL A 76 10.60 23.75 16.98
C VAL A 76 10.02 22.92 15.84
N ARG A 77 10.88 22.28 15.04
CA ARG A 77 10.45 21.44 13.93
C ARG A 77 9.83 20.18 14.52
N ALA A 78 8.51 20.22 14.76
CA ALA A 78 7.75 19.03 15.08
C ALA A 78 8.07 17.96 14.03
N SER A 79 8.64 16.85 14.50
CA SER A 79 8.91 15.68 13.66
C SER A 79 7.57 15.18 13.15
N SER A 80 7.41 15.11 11.82
CA SER A 80 6.17 14.61 11.23
C SER A 80 5.96 13.16 11.69
N PRO A 81 4.78 12.73 12.18
CA PRO A 81 4.57 11.41 12.78
C PRO A 81 5.12 10.21 11.97
N PRO A 82 5.06 10.18 10.62
CA PRO A 82 5.68 9.09 9.84
C PRO A 82 7.21 8.99 9.96
N ARG A 83 7.92 10.08 10.29
CA ARG A 83 9.37 10.05 10.52
C ARG A 83 9.71 9.40 11.85
N GLU A 84 9.01 9.78 12.91
CA GLU A 84 9.17 9.18 14.24
C GLU A 84 8.89 7.68 14.17
N LEU A 85 7.80 7.30 13.50
CA LEU A 85 7.41 5.91 13.31
C LEU A 85 8.47 5.10 12.52
N ARG A 86 9.10 5.67 11.48
CA ARG A 86 10.24 5.02 10.81
C ARG A 86 11.44 4.84 11.73
N GLU A 87 11.76 5.81 12.59
CA GLU A 87 12.86 5.67 13.55
C GLU A 87 12.53 4.58 14.60
N ILE A 88 11.29 4.51 15.09
CA ILE A 88 10.84 3.44 16.01
C ILE A 88 11.03 2.06 15.35
N TYR A 89 10.62 1.90 14.09
CA TYR A 89 10.75 0.62 13.38
C TYR A 89 12.20 0.14 13.19
N LYS A 90 13.21 1.02 13.16
CA LYS A 90 14.63 0.62 13.10
C LYS A 90 15.10 -0.12 14.35
N TYR A 91 14.41 0.03 15.47
CA TYR A 91 14.73 -0.59 16.77
C TYR A 91 13.65 -1.58 17.25
N ALA A 92 12.66 -1.86 16.39
CA ALA A 92 11.65 -2.88 16.66
C ALA A 92 12.22 -4.30 16.57
N GLN A 93 11.42 -5.30 16.95
CA GLN A 93 11.75 -6.71 16.85
C GLN A 93 10.71 -7.45 15.99
N PRO A 94 11.07 -7.94 14.78
CA PRO A 94 12.32 -7.65 14.07
C PRO A 94 12.39 -6.17 13.63
N PRO A 95 13.59 -5.61 13.41
CA PRO A 95 13.73 -4.26 12.86
C PRO A 95 13.16 -4.17 11.44
N ILE A 96 12.63 -3.01 11.05
CA ILE A 96 12.33 -2.68 9.64
C ILE A 96 13.23 -1.52 9.19
N ARG A 97 14.03 -1.76 8.14
CA ARG A 97 14.97 -0.81 7.55
C ARG A 97 14.46 -0.37 6.18
N PHE A 98 14.50 0.93 5.89
CA PHE A 98 14.14 1.48 4.58
C PHE A 98 15.41 1.97 3.89
N LEU A 99 15.81 1.31 2.79
CA LEU A 99 17.03 1.60 2.03
C LEU A 99 16.71 1.99 0.60
N THR A 100 17.44 2.94 0.03
CA THR A 100 17.24 3.41 -1.37
C THR A 100 18.11 2.69 -2.39
N THR A 101 19.15 2.00 -1.93
CA THR A 101 20.17 1.33 -2.75
C THR A 101 20.56 0.01 -2.09
N PRO A 102 20.90 -1.02 -2.87
CA PRO A 102 21.53 -2.23 -2.33
C PRO A 102 22.87 -1.94 -1.65
N ASP A 103 23.28 -2.89 -0.83
CA ASP A 103 24.55 -2.95 -0.10
C ASP A 103 25.20 -4.35 -0.23
N GLU A 104 26.36 -4.54 0.39
CA GLU A 104 27.09 -5.82 0.42
C GLU A 104 26.34 -6.98 1.13
N HIS A 105 25.23 -6.68 1.82
CA HIS A 105 24.40 -7.66 2.52
C HIS A 105 23.12 -8.02 1.75
N THR A 106 22.87 -7.38 0.60
CA THR A 106 21.67 -7.62 -0.20
C THR A 106 21.79 -8.96 -0.97
N PRO A 107 20.86 -9.93 -0.80
CA PRO A 107 20.93 -11.23 -1.47
C PRO A 107 20.88 -11.14 -3.01
N GLU A 108 21.55 -12.04 -3.72
CA GLU A 108 21.62 -12.04 -5.19
C GLU A 108 20.22 -12.10 -5.85
N THR A 109 19.31 -12.90 -5.30
CA THR A 109 17.90 -12.99 -5.78
C THR A 109 17.13 -11.68 -5.62
N VAL A 110 17.50 -10.85 -4.63
CA VAL A 110 16.97 -9.50 -4.42
C VAL A 110 17.62 -8.51 -5.39
N LEU A 111 18.94 -8.63 -5.59
CA LEU A 111 19.68 -7.81 -6.56
C LEU A 111 19.16 -8.01 -7.98
N GLU A 112 18.96 -9.26 -8.41
CA GLU A 112 18.41 -9.60 -9.72
C GLU A 112 17.00 -9.03 -9.90
N LEU A 113 16.09 -9.24 -8.93
CA LEU A 113 14.74 -8.70 -8.99
C LEU A 113 14.74 -7.16 -9.02
N PHE A 114 15.51 -6.50 -8.15
CA PHE A 114 15.58 -5.05 -8.09
C PHE A 114 16.16 -4.44 -9.37
N LYS A 115 17.21 -5.06 -9.92
CA LYS A 115 17.79 -4.69 -11.21
C LYS A 115 16.78 -4.86 -12.36
N ASN A 116 16.08 -5.99 -12.42
CA ASN A 116 15.05 -6.24 -13.44
C ASN A 116 13.94 -5.17 -13.40
N LEU A 117 13.53 -4.72 -12.21
CA LEU A 117 12.59 -3.60 -12.06
C LEU A 117 13.18 -2.27 -12.59
N GLN A 118 14.44 -1.95 -12.27
CA GLN A 118 15.10 -0.72 -12.73
C GLN A 118 15.33 -0.68 -14.26
N GLU A 119 15.79 -1.80 -14.84
CA GLU A 119 16.00 -1.94 -16.28
C GLU A 119 14.67 -1.81 -17.03
N ALA A 120 13.63 -2.51 -16.59
CA ALA A 120 12.30 -2.41 -17.19
C ALA A 120 11.68 -1.01 -17.08
N SER A 121 11.94 -0.30 -15.99
CA SER A 121 11.43 1.06 -15.77
C SER A 121 12.12 2.11 -16.66
N SER A 122 13.32 1.81 -17.17
CA SER A 122 14.10 2.69 -18.05
C SER A 122 14.10 2.25 -19.53
N ALA A 123 13.69 1.02 -19.82
CA ALA A 123 13.65 0.43 -21.15
C ALA A 123 12.63 1.08 -22.11
N ALA A 124 12.81 0.76 -23.40
CA ALA A 124 11.77 0.95 -24.40
C ALA A 124 10.58 0.03 -24.09
N ALA A 125 9.37 0.59 -23.99
CA ALA A 125 8.18 -0.15 -23.55
C ALA A 125 6.98 0.01 -24.50
N ILE A 126 6.99 0.99 -25.40
CA ILE A 126 5.89 1.24 -26.33
C ILE A 126 6.11 0.43 -27.62
N PRO A 127 5.19 -0.46 -28.03
CA PRO A 127 5.26 -1.12 -29.34
C PRO A 127 5.38 -0.11 -30.50
N ALA A 128 6.37 -0.25 -31.39
CA ALA A 128 6.62 0.72 -32.48
C ALA A 128 5.39 0.96 -33.38
N ILE A 129 4.51 -0.04 -33.52
CA ILE A 129 3.25 0.06 -34.26
C ILE A 129 2.34 1.20 -33.77
N PHE A 130 2.42 1.58 -32.49
CA PHE A 130 1.59 2.66 -31.94
C PHE A 130 2.12 4.06 -32.21
N LYS A 131 3.30 4.22 -32.82
CA LYS A 131 3.92 5.54 -33.05
C LYS A 131 3.00 6.54 -33.76
N ALA A 132 2.34 6.12 -34.85
CA ALA A 132 1.36 6.96 -35.56
C ALA A 132 0.10 7.20 -34.71
N ARG A 133 -0.48 6.13 -34.14
CA ARG A 133 -1.71 6.23 -33.33
C ARG A 133 -1.54 7.14 -32.11
N ILE A 134 -0.37 7.11 -31.46
CA ILE A 134 -0.02 7.99 -30.34
C ILE A 134 0.09 9.44 -30.80
N HIS A 135 0.77 9.70 -31.92
CA HIS A 135 0.86 11.05 -32.48
C HIS A 135 -0.54 11.63 -32.76
N ASP A 136 -1.46 10.82 -33.28
CA ASP A 136 -2.81 11.28 -33.60
C ASP A 136 -3.73 11.40 -32.36
N THR A 137 -3.56 10.54 -31.35
CA THR A 137 -4.39 10.51 -30.12
C THR A 137 -3.90 11.49 -29.06
N TYR A 138 -2.58 11.68 -28.95
CA TYR A 138 -1.91 12.48 -27.93
C TYR A 138 -0.90 13.47 -28.58
N PRO A 139 -1.32 14.35 -29.51
CA PRO A 139 -0.42 15.18 -30.34
C PRO A 139 0.48 16.15 -29.56
N TYR A 140 0.19 16.39 -28.28
CA TYR A 140 0.97 17.26 -27.40
C TYR A 140 1.94 16.49 -26.48
N GLN A 141 1.97 15.15 -26.51
CA GLN A 141 2.92 14.35 -25.74
C GLN A 141 4.21 14.12 -26.55
N SER A 142 5.32 14.68 -26.07
CA SER A 142 6.63 14.49 -26.71
C SER A 142 7.27 13.19 -26.26
N ILE A 143 7.14 12.13 -27.07
CA ILE A 143 7.71 10.81 -26.77
C ILE A 143 9.04 10.63 -27.52
N PRO A 144 10.16 10.38 -26.83
CA PRO A 144 11.45 10.16 -27.48
C PRO A 144 11.44 8.84 -28.25
N LEU A 145 12.20 8.77 -29.35
CA LEU A 145 12.30 7.55 -30.18
C LEU A 145 12.81 6.34 -29.38
N SER A 146 13.61 6.56 -28.34
CA SER A 146 14.11 5.52 -27.43
C SER A 146 13.04 4.86 -26.55
N ALA A 147 11.82 5.42 -26.46
CA ALA A 147 10.72 4.78 -25.73
C ALA A 147 10.02 3.66 -26.53
N PHE A 148 10.30 3.55 -27.83
CA PHE A 148 9.66 2.60 -28.73
C PHE A 148 10.48 1.32 -28.90
N VAL A 149 9.85 0.17 -28.67
CA VAL A 149 10.40 -1.17 -28.87
C VAL A 149 10.62 -1.40 -30.38
N PRO A 150 11.77 -1.92 -30.84
CA PRO A 150 12.04 -2.17 -32.25
C PRO A 150 10.95 -3.00 -32.95
N THR A 151 10.65 -2.65 -34.21
CA THR A 151 9.57 -3.27 -34.99
C THR A 151 9.72 -4.79 -35.15
N GLU A 152 10.96 -5.30 -35.22
CA GLU A 152 11.28 -6.73 -35.33
C GLU A 152 10.81 -7.55 -34.12
N GLN A 153 10.62 -6.91 -32.96
CA GLN A 153 10.10 -7.51 -31.74
C GLN A 153 8.58 -7.26 -31.57
N THR A 154 7.97 -6.47 -32.46
CA THR A 154 6.56 -6.05 -32.38
C THR A 154 5.67 -6.93 -33.27
N LEU A 155 5.38 -8.16 -32.82
CA LEU A 155 4.33 -8.98 -33.44
C LEU A 155 2.96 -8.32 -33.24
N GLN A 156 2.11 -8.32 -34.28
CA GLN A 156 0.69 -8.00 -34.12
C GLN A 156 -0.03 -9.15 -33.42
N SER A 157 -0.03 -9.14 -32.08
CA SER A 157 -0.90 -10.00 -31.28
C SER A 157 -2.17 -9.25 -30.87
N SER A 158 -3.23 -10.01 -30.54
CA SER A 158 -4.45 -9.47 -29.94
C SER A 158 -4.18 -8.77 -28.59
N GLU A 159 -3.13 -9.19 -27.89
CA GLU A 159 -2.63 -8.63 -26.64
C GLU A 159 -2.12 -7.19 -26.80
N VAL A 160 -1.41 -6.88 -27.90
CA VAL A 160 -0.91 -5.51 -28.16
C VAL A 160 -2.09 -4.52 -28.25
N GLU A 161 -3.16 -4.88 -28.96
CA GLU A 161 -4.36 -4.04 -29.07
C GLU A 161 -5.22 -4.03 -27.78
N SER A 162 -5.20 -5.09 -26.96
CA SER A 162 -5.87 -5.04 -25.64
C SER A 162 -5.12 -4.14 -24.67
N THR A 163 -3.78 -4.17 -24.64
CA THR A 163 -2.97 -3.22 -23.86
C THR A 163 -3.26 -1.77 -24.27
N TRP A 164 -3.41 -1.47 -25.58
CA TRP A 164 -3.79 -0.14 -26.03
C TRP A 164 -5.16 0.32 -25.49
N LYS A 165 -6.17 -0.56 -25.55
CA LYS A 165 -7.52 -0.25 -25.04
C LYS A 165 -7.53 -0.02 -23.54
N LEU A 166 -6.78 -0.85 -22.79
CA LEU A 166 -6.58 -0.71 -21.35
C LEU A 166 -5.90 0.64 -21.03
N ALA A 167 -4.82 0.98 -21.74
CA ALA A 167 -4.11 2.24 -21.60
C ALA A 167 -5.02 3.45 -21.82
N ALA A 168 -5.71 3.50 -22.97
CA ALA A 168 -6.58 4.62 -23.32
C ALA A 168 -7.76 4.79 -22.33
N SER A 169 -8.33 3.68 -21.85
CA SER A 169 -9.36 3.67 -20.80
C SER A 169 -8.83 4.25 -19.49
N LEU A 170 -7.75 3.68 -18.95
CA LEU A 170 -7.22 4.03 -17.64
C LEU A 170 -6.63 5.43 -17.59
N LEU A 171 -5.90 5.87 -18.62
CA LEU A 171 -5.37 7.23 -18.69
C LEU A 171 -6.49 8.28 -18.73
N SER A 172 -7.60 7.99 -19.42
CA SER A 172 -8.78 8.87 -19.42
C SER A 172 -9.45 8.93 -18.04
N LYS A 173 -9.66 7.79 -17.39
CA LYS A 173 -10.25 7.72 -16.05
C LYS A 173 -9.35 8.36 -14.98
N ALA A 174 -8.04 8.09 -15.00
CA ALA A 174 -7.08 8.66 -14.07
C ALA A 174 -6.95 10.19 -14.21
N ARG A 175 -7.01 10.72 -15.44
CA ARG A 175 -7.09 12.17 -15.67
C ARG A 175 -8.37 12.76 -15.09
N GLN A 176 -9.53 12.16 -15.35
CA GLN A 176 -10.81 12.61 -14.78
C GLN A 176 -10.77 12.56 -13.24
N ALA A 177 -10.17 11.51 -12.65
CA ALA A 177 -10.01 11.39 -11.21
C ALA A 177 -9.08 12.46 -10.62
N PHE A 178 -8.00 12.79 -11.31
CA PHE A 178 -7.07 13.85 -10.91
C PHE A 178 -7.72 15.23 -11.01
N GLU A 179 -8.31 15.57 -12.15
CA GLU A 179 -8.95 16.87 -12.41
C GLU A 179 -10.20 17.09 -11.54
N GLY A 180 -10.94 16.03 -11.24
CA GLY A 180 -12.11 16.04 -10.36
C GLY A 180 -11.79 16.01 -8.86
N ASN A 181 -10.52 15.83 -8.47
CA ASN A 181 -10.10 15.57 -7.09
C ASN A 181 -10.91 14.42 -6.45
N GLU A 182 -11.03 13.31 -7.18
CA GLU A 182 -11.74 12.11 -6.75
C GLU A 182 -11.05 11.44 -5.54
N PRO A 183 -11.82 10.89 -4.59
CA PRO A 183 -11.30 10.32 -3.35
C PRO A 183 -10.54 9.00 -3.59
N GLU A 184 -9.72 8.62 -2.62
CA GLU A 184 -8.96 7.35 -2.54
C GLU A 184 -9.69 6.11 -3.10
N GLY A 185 -10.98 5.92 -2.82
CA GLY A 185 -11.77 4.80 -3.34
C GLY A 185 -11.89 4.72 -4.88
N SER A 186 -11.80 5.86 -5.58
CA SER A 186 -11.73 5.91 -7.04
C SER A 186 -10.34 5.48 -7.54
N TRP A 187 -9.28 5.81 -6.80
CA TRP A 187 -7.91 5.38 -7.09
C TRP A 187 -7.69 3.87 -6.84
N ILE A 188 -8.29 3.30 -5.78
CA ILE A 188 -8.27 1.85 -5.51
C ILE A 188 -8.86 1.06 -6.69
N ARG A 189 -9.97 1.55 -7.28
CA ARG A 189 -10.57 0.92 -8.46
C ARG A 189 -9.67 0.97 -9.68
N LEU A 190 -8.98 2.10 -9.91
CA LEU A 190 -8.00 2.22 -10.99
C LEU A 190 -6.82 1.27 -10.78
N ALA A 191 -6.33 1.15 -9.54
CA ALA A 191 -5.25 0.25 -9.19
C ALA A 191 -5.62 -1.23 -9.40
N SER A 192 -6.83 -1.66 -9.03
CA SER A 192 -7.30 -3.02 -9.35
C SER A 192 -7.47 -3.22 -10.85
N GLU A 193 -8.08 -2.27 -11.57
CA GLU A 193 -8.35 -2.42 -13.01
C GLU A 193 -7.07 -2.54 -13.85
N VAL A 194 -5.97 -1.87 -13.48
CA VAL A 194 -4.68 -2.06 -14.16
C VAL A 194 -4.02 -3.39 -13.82
N LEU A 195 -4.06 -3.83 -12.57
CA LEU A 195 -3.46 -5.09 -12.12
C LEU A 195 -4.19 -6.27 -12.77
N ASP A 196 -5.52 -6.32 -12.65
CA ASP A 196 -6.34 -7.35 -13.26
C ASP A 196 -6.22 -7.32 -14.79
N GLY A 197 -6.25 -6.14 -15.41
CA GLY A 197 -6.11 -5.99 -16.86
C GLY A 197 -4.77 -6.48 -17.42
N VAL A 198 -3.67 -6.31 -16.70
CA VAL A 198 -2.35 -6.82 -17.11
C VAL A 198 -2.19 -8.31 -16.79
N PHE A 199 -2.60 -8.76 -15.60
CA PHE A 199 -2.43 -10.16 -15.20
C PHE A 199 -3.37 -11.10 -15.99
N GLU A 200 -4.65 -10.77 -16.16
CA GLU A 200 -5.59 -11.57 -16.97
C GLU A 200 -5.24 -11.55 -18.47
N GLY A 201 -4.63 -10.47 -18.95
CA GLY A 201 -4.15 -10.34 -20.33
C GLY A 201 -2.86 -11.10 -20.62
N SER A 202 -2.16 -11.61 -19.61
CA SER A 202 -0.86 -12.27 -19.76
C SER A 202 -0.97 -13.79 -19.91
N GLU A 203 0.12 -14.44 -20.36
CA GLU A 203 0.21 -15.91 -20.36
C GLU A 203 0.28 -16.50 -18.94
N LEU A 204 0.64 -15.67 -17.96
CA LEU A 204 0.80 -15.96 -16.55
C LEU A 204 -0.58 -15.88 -15.89
N LYS A 205 -1.04 -17.00 -15.32
CA LYS A 205 -2.47 -17.23 -15.06
C LYS A 205 -2.79 -17.58 -13.61
N LEU A 206 -1.83 -17.61 -12.72
CA LEU A 206 -2.02 -17.86 -11.29
C LEU A 206 -2.49 -16.61 -10.53
N LEU A 207 -2.11 -15.42 -10.99
CA LEU A 207 -2.35 -14.18 -10.25
C LEU A 207 -3.80 -13.69 -10.29
N ARG A 208 -4.18 -12.93 -9.26
CA ARG A 208 -5.41 -12.14 -9.16
C ARG A 208 -5.26 -11.04 -8.12
N THR A 209 -5.84 -9.86 -8.36
CA THR A 209 -5.96 -8.82 -7.33
C THR A 209 -7.04 -9.16 -6.31
N MET A 210 -6.78 -8.81 -5.04
CA MET A 210 -7.66 -9.02 -3.90
C MET A 210 -7.78 -7.70 -3.13
N ASP A 211 -9.00 -7.27 -2.85
CA ASP A 211 -9.26 -6.18 -1.89
C ASP A 211 -8.93 -6.68 -0.47
N VAL A 212 -8.05 -5.97 0.21
CA VAL A 212 -7.63 -6.27 1.59
C VAL A 212 -7.62 -5.03 2.48
N GLN A 213 -8.27 -3.94 2.08
CA GLN A 213 -8.31 -2.67 2.82
C GLN A 213 -8.76 -2.87 4.28
N TYR A 214 -9.73 -3.77 4.50
CA TYR A 214 -10.25 -4.13 5.83
C TYR A 214 -9.57 -5.39 6.44
N SER A 215 -8.62 -6.01 5.73
CA SER A 215 -7.70 -7.11 6.09
C SER A 215 -6.72 -6.89 7.26
N ASP A 216 -7.06 -7.27 8.51
CA ASP A 216 -6.05 -7.31 9.59
C ASP A 216 -4.90 -8.32 9.34
N ILE A 217 -3.75 -8.07 9.95
CA ILE A 217 -2.66 -9.05 10.06
C ILE A 217 -3.10 -10.17 11.01
N ASN A 218 -2.76 -11.42 10.66
CA ASN A 218 -3.41 -12.63 11.19
C ASN A 218 -3.07 -12.99 12.64
N SER A 219 -2.02 -12.38 13.19
CA SER A 219 -1.43 -12.65 14.50
C SER A 219 -0.53 -11.48 14.91
N ALA A 220 -0.53 -11.13 16.20
CA ALA A 220 0.39 -10.14 16.76
C ALA A 220 1.87 -10.59 16.68
N THR A 221 2.13 -11.89 16.58
CA THR A 221 3.49 -12.46 16.40
C THR A 221 4.12 -12.16 15.05
N LEU A 222 3.35 -11.64 14.09
CA LEU A 222 3.83 -11.18 12.78
C LEU A 222 4.01 -9.66 12.72
N LEU A 223 3.76 -8.93 13.81
CA LEU A 223 3.96 -7.49 13.89
C LEU A 223 5.28 -7.17 14.60
N PRO A 224 6.04 -6.16 14.15
CA PRO A 224 7.21 -5.69 14.88
C PRO A 224 6.82 -5.17 16.27
N THR A 225 7.58 -5.53 17.30
CA THR A 225 7.35 -5.09 18.68
C THR A 225 8.42 -4.09 19.15
N VAL A 226 8.06 -3.22 20.10
CA VAL A 226 8.99 -2.41 20.90
C VAL A 226 8.59 -2.54 22.36
N ASN A 227 9.53 -2.94 23.22
CA ASN A 227 9.28 -3.27 24.63
C ASN A 227 8.11 -4.26 24.79
N ASP A 228 8.09 -5.32 23.97
CA ASP A 228 7.05 -6.36 23.88
C ASP A 228 5.64 -5.88 23.45
N PHE A 229 5.46 -4.59 23.15
CA PHE A 229 4.23 -4.07 22.54
C PHE A 229 4.33 -4.07 21.02
N ALA A 230 3.42 -4.79 20.34
CA ALA A 230 3.30 -4.73 18.89
C ALA A 230 2.96 -3.31 18.43
N ILE A 231 3.68 -2.80 17.43
CA ILE A 231 3.41 -1.49 16.82
C ILE A 231 2.27 -1.67 15.81
N PRO A 232 1.04 -1.17 16.08
CA PRO A 232 -0.11 -1.51 15.26
C PRO A 232 -0.17 -0.60 14.03
N VAL A 233 0.21 -1.14 12.87
CA VAL A 233 -0.06 -0.52 11.56
C VAL A 233 -0.51 -1.60 10.59
N LYS A 234 -1.77 -1.54 10.17
CA LYS A 234 -2.34 -2.34 9.09
C LYS A 234 -2.87 -1.38 8.04
N LYS A 235 -2.32 -1.47 6.83
CA LYS A 235 -2.61 -0.64 5.67
C LYS A 235 -1.95 -1.31 4.46
N ALA A 236 -2.75 -2.06 3.72
CA ALA A 236 -2.54 -2.37 2.32
C ALA A 236 -3.97 -2.37 1.76
N ASP A 237 -4.24 -1.61 0.72
CA ASP A 237 -5.58 -1.58 0.12
C ASP A 237 -5.81 -2.83 -0.74
N LEU A 238 -4.77 -3.25 -1.48
CA LEU A 238 -4.80 -4.40 -2.39
C LEU A 238 -3.66 -5.38 -2.10
N ALA A 239 -3.90 -6.65 -2.39
CA ALA A 239 -2.87 -7.68 -2.50
C ALA A 239 -3.01 -8.42 -3.82
N VAL A 240 -1.91 -8.89 -4.41
CA VAL A 240 -1.95 -9.83 -5.52
C VAL A 240 -1.70 -11.23 -4.98
N ALA A 241 -2.65 -12.13 -5.20
CA ALA A 241 -2.62 -13.50 -4.69
C ALA A 241 -2.26 -14.50 -5.80
N ILE A 242 -1.51 -15.54 -5.45
CA ILE A 242 -1.52 -16.79 -6.22
C ILE A 242 -2.88 -17.45 -5.96
N HIS A 243 -3.83 -17.23 -6.86
CA HIS A 243 -5.25 -17.39 -6.56
C HIS A 243 -5.71 -18.86 -6.62
N SER A 244 -6.36 -19.33 -5.56
CA SER A 244 -6.63 -20.77 -5.40
C SER A 244 -7.59 -21.40 -6.41
N ALA A 245 -8.40 -20.61 -7.12
CA ALA A 245 -9.25 -21.13 -8.21
C ALA A 245 -8.50 -21.36 -9.55
N LYS A 246 -7.21 -21.01 -9.65
CA LYS A 246 -6.43 -21.23 -10.87
C LYS A 246 -5.92 -22.69 -10.90
N PRO A 247 -6.07 -23.46 -12.00
CA PRO A 247 -5.91 -24.91 -11.98
C PRO A 247 -4.60 -25.45 -11.40
N ALA A 248 -3.46 -24.84 -11.75
CA ALA A 248 -2.15 -25.27 -11.25
C ALA A 248 -1.91 -24.92 -9.76
N ALA A 249 -2.65 -23.97 -9.19
CA ALA A 249 -2.59 -23.65 -7.77
C ALA A 249 -3.62 -24.43 -6.93
N SER A 250 -4.80 -24.75 -7.49
CA SER A 250 -5.88 -25.43 -6.75
C SER A 250 -5.44 -26.75 -6.12
N MET A 251 -4.74 -27.60 -6.88
CA MET A 251 -4.28 -28.91 -6.40
C MET A 251 -3.35 -28.79 -5.17
N ILE A 252 -2.44 -27.81 -5.17
CA ILE A 252 -1.50 -27.57 -4.06
C ILE A 252 -2.27 -27.07 -2.83
N TYR A 253 -3.13 -26.06 -2.99
CA TYR A 253 -3.95 -25.54 -1.89
C TYR A 253 -4.98 -26.55 -1.35
N GLU A 254 -5.47 -27.47 -2.17
CA GLU A 254 -6.34 -28.57 -1.73
C GLU A 254 -5.55 -29.61 -0.94
N SER A 255 -4.33 -29.95 -1.35
CA SER A 255 -3.44 -30.85 -0.62
C SER A 255 -3.14 -30.29 0.78
N ILE A 256 -2.68 -29.04 0.84
CA ILE A 256 -2.39 -28.34 2.11
C ILE A 256 -3.66 -28.28 2.99
N ARG A 257 -4.83 -27.94 2.43
CA ARG A 257 -6.09 -27.89 3.19
C ARG A 257 -6.57 -29.25 3.70
N LYS A 258 -6.28 -30.36 3.00
CA LYS A 258 -6.58 -31.72 3.46
C LYS A 258 -5.68 -32.14 4.62
N GLN A 259 -4.41 -31.71 4.62
CA GLN A 259 -3.44 -32.00 5.68
C GLN A 259 -3.69 -31.14 6.93
N ASN A 260 -3.92 -29.84 6.76
CA ASN A 260 -4.22 -28.92 7.87
C ASN A 260 -5.33 -27.91 7.51
N PRO A 261 -6.60 -28.24 7.81
CA PRO A 261 -7.75 -27.35 7.55
C PRO A 261 -7.70 -26.01 8.30
N ALA A 262 -6.91 -25.88 9.37
CA ALA A 262 -6.80 -24.65 10.17
C ALA A 262 -5.65 -23.73 9.71
N MET A 263 -4.74 -24.21 8.86
CA MET A 263 -3.56 -23.46 8.44
C MET A 263 -3.94 -22.19 7.67
N LYS A 264 -3.37 -21.07 8.11
CA LYS A 264 -3.28 -19.81 7.35
C LYS A 264 -1.94 -19.80 6.60
N LEU A 265 -1.98 -19.37 5.35
CA LEU A 265 -0.85 -19.36 4.41
C LEU A 265 -0.30 -17.96 4.14
N SER A 266 -1.12 -16.93 4.29
CA SER A 266 -0.65 -15.54 4.28
C SER A 266 -0.67 -14.92 5.67
N GLN A 267 -0.01 -13.78 5.78
CA GLN A 267 -0.01 -12.89 6.93
C GLN A 267 -1.37 -12.22 7.19
N MET A 268 -2.37 -12.42 6.33
CA MET A 268 -3.68 -11.76 6.41
C MET A 268 -4.71 -12.60 7.17
N GLN A 269 -5.58 -11.93 7.92
CA GLN A 269 -6.59 -12.54 8.79
C GLN A 269 -7.84 -13.01 8.05
N ASP A 270 -8.29 -12.27 7.03
CA ASP A 270 -9.58 -12.50 6.39
C ASP A 270 -9.68 -13.87 5.70
N ALA A 271 -10.87 -14.47 5.75
CA ALA A 271 -11.10 -15.83 5.28
C ALA A 271 -10.88 -16.02 3.77
N SER A 272 -11.01 -14.95 2.96
CA SER A 272 -10.81 -15.00 1.51
C SER A 272 -9.33 -15.01 1.10
N VAL A 273 -8.45 -14.37 1.87
CA VAL A 273 -7.01 -14.20 1.54
C VAL A 273 -6.04 -14.93 2.46
N SER A 274 -6.44 -15.24 3.71
CA SER A 274 -5.63 -15.94 4.72
C SER A 274 -5.12 -17.31 4.29
N ARG A 275 -5.71 -17.92 3.24
CA ARG A 275 -5.44 -19.28 2.75
C ARG A 275 -4.84 -19.31 1.33
N MET A 276 -4.26 -18.19 0.89
CA MET A 276 -3.52 -18.09 -0.36
C MET A 276 -2.15 -17.46 -0.09
N ALA A 277 -1.17 -17.69 -0.96
CA ALA A 277 0.10 -17.01 -0.94
C ALA A 277 -0.06 -15.59 -1.52
N LEU A 278 0.47 -14.58 -0.83
CA LEU A 278 0.38 -13.17 -1.19
C LEU A 278 1.80 -12.60 -1.43
N PRO A 279 2.37 -12.73 -2.63
CA PRO A 279 3.70 -12.20 -2.95
C PRO A 279 3.79 -10.68 -2.99
N ILE A 280 2.67 -9.99 -3.24
CA ILE A 280 2.65 -8.57 -3.60
C ILE A 280 1.54 -7.85 -2.82
N CYS A 281 1.82 -6.64 -2.31
CA CYS A 281 0.82 -5.70 -1.79
C CYS A 281 0.90 -4.33 -2.47
N VAL A 282 -0.22 -3.61 -2.47
CA VAL A 282 -0.33 -2.24 -2.98
C VAL A 282 -1.05 -1.36 -1.96
N GLU A 283 -0.40 -0.26 -1.61
CA GLU A 283 -1.01 0.84 -0.87
C GLU A 283 -1.33 1.95 -1.85
N VAL A 284 -2.60 2.30 -1.95
CA VAL A 284 -3.13 3.21 -2.95
C VAL A 284 -3.36 4.58 -2.31
N GLY A 285 -3.39 5.65 -3.09
CA GLY A 285 -3.66 6.98 -2.55
C GLY A 285 -4.17 7.95 -3.59
N GLU A 286 -4.98 8.90 -3.12
CA GLU A 286 -5.27 10.11 -3.88
C GLU A 286 -4.02 11.03 -3.98
N PRO A 287 -3.96 11.93 -4.97
CA PRO A 287 -2.87 12.88 -5.12
C PRO A 287 -2.60 13.67 -3.84
N GLY A 288 -1.37 13.59 -3.33
CA GLY A 288 -0.96 14.24 -2.08
C GLY A 288 -0.97 13.34 -0.84
N LYS A 289 -1.43 12.08 -0.91
CA LYS A 289 -1.25 11.09 0.17
C LYS A 289 0.24 10.97 0.52
N SER A 290 0.53 10.85 1.82
CA SER A 290 1.90 10.77 2.32
C SER A 290 2.60 9.48 1.87
N TYR A 291 3.48 9.59 0.87
CA TYR A 291 4.34 8.47 0.45
C TYR A 291 5.13 7.86 1.61
N ASN A 292 5.57 8.67 2.58
CA ASN A 292 6.29 8.15 3.74
C ASN A 292 5.39 7.31 4.65
N GLU A 293 4.11 7.64 4.75
CA GLU A 293 3.15 6.82 5.48
C GLU A 293 2.88 5.53 4.70
N ALA A 294 2.58 5.63 3.40
CA ALA A 294 2.33 4.48 2.53
C ALA A 294 3.48 3.46 2.51
N SER A 295 4.74 3.92 2.51
CA SER A 295 5.88 2.98 2.54
C SER A 295 6.03 2.26 3.87
N ILE A 296 5.70 2.89 5.01
CA ILE A 296 5.76 2.24 6.33
C ILE A 296 4.78 1.08 6.38
N GLN A 297 3.59 1.32 5.85
CA GLN A 297 2.46 0.43 5.81
C GLN A 297 2.75 -0.84 4.99
N LEU A 298 3.26 -0.64 3.77
CA LEU A 298 3.84 -1.71 2.95
C LEU A 298 4.96 -2.46 3.69
N GLY A 299 5.86 -1.72 4.37
CA GLY A 299 6.95 -2.30 5.13
C GLY A 299 6.49 -3.26 6.23
N VAL A 300 5.45 -2.89 6.98
CA VAL A 300 4.85 -3.75 8.02
C VAL A 300 4.14 -4.95 7.41
N TRP A 301 3.41 -4.76 6.30
CA TRP A 301 2.73 -5.85 5.60
C TRP A 301 3.72 -6.89 5.04
N CYS A 302 4.83 -6.41 4.45
CA CYS A 302 5.89 -7.27 3.94
C CYS A 302 6.67 -7.95 5.08
N CYS A 303 6.95 -7.25 6.18
CA CYS A 303 7.55 -7.84 7.37
C CYS A 303 6.70 -9.01 7.90
N ALA A 304 5.40 -8.79 8.07
CA ALA A 304 4.46 -9.84 8.47
C ALA A 304 4.41 -11.01 7.48
N GLY A 305 4.54 -10.74 6.17
CA GLY A 305 4.63 -11.76 5.12
C GLY A 305 5.90 -12.60 5.19
N LEU A 306 7.06 -11.99 5.35
CA LEU A 306 8.36 -12.67 5.48
C LEU A 306 8.43 -13.51 6.76
N LEU A 307 7.94 -12.96 7.89
CA LEU A 307 7.77 -13.70 9.13
C LEU A 307 6.82 -14.89 8.96
N LYS A 308 5.74 -14.74 8.18
CA LYS A 308 4.81 -15.84 7.90
C LYS A 308 5.44 -16.95 7.05
N LEU A 309 6.26 -16.62 6.04
CA LEU A 309 6.99 -17.61 5.26
C LEU A 309 7.96 -18.43 6.14
N HIS A 310 8.66 -17.75 7.05
CA HIS A 310 9.53 -18.41 8.03
C HIS A 310 8.74 -19.29 9.02
N GLU A 311 7.60 -18.81 9.55
CA GLU A 311 6.69 -19.60 10.40
C GLU A 311 6.21 -20.89 9.71
N LEU A 312 5.87 -20.82 8.41
CA LEU A 312 5.43 -21.97 7.63
C LEU A 312 6.54 -23.01 7.43
N ARG A 313 7.79 -22.58 7.21
CA ARG A 313 8.95 -23.48 7.10
C ARG A 313 9.25 -24.23 8.40
N LEU A 314 9.26 -23.51 9.52
CA LEU A 314 9.42 -24.12 10.85
C LEU A 314 8.31 -25.16 11.13
N GLN A 315 7.08 -24.92 10.67
CA GLN A 315 5.97 -25.88 10.77
C GLN A 315 6.15 -27.13 9.91
N GLN A 316 6.97 -27.08 8.86
CA GLN A 316 7.31 -28.22 8.00
C GLN A 316 8.64 -28.90 8.41
N GLY A 317 9.29 -28.42 9.48
CA GLY A 317 10.54 -28.99 10.00
C GLY A 317 11.79 -28.55 9.24
N ASP A 318 11.71 -27.50 8.43
CA ASP A 318 12.86 -26.85 7.80
C ASP A 318 13.58 -25.98 8.85
N ILE A 319 14.78 -26.41 9.27
CA ILE A 319 15.55 -25.82 10.37
C ILE A 319 16.56 -24.80 9.85
N ASP A 320 17.04 -24.95 8.61
CA ASP A 320 17.98 -24.04 7.94
C ASP A 320 17.26 -22.91 7.19
N ALA A 321 16.07 -22.53 7.67
CA ALA A 321 15.04 -21.73 7.00
C ALA A 321 15.35 -20.21 6.85
N GLU A 322 16.62 -19.84 6.69
CA GLU A 322 17.09 -18.45 6.63
C GLU A 322 16.80 -17.77 5.28
N GLU A 323 16.85 -18.51 4.16
CA GLU A 323 16.68 -17.94 2.81
C GLU A 323 15.21 -17.66 2.48
N THR A 324 14.62 -16.58 3.00
CA THR A 324 13.25 -16.17 2.62
C THR A 324 13.20 -15.54 1.24
N VAL A 325 12.34 -16.06 0.36
CA VAL A 325 12.04 -15.43 -0.93
C VAL A 325 11.45 -14.02 -0.70
N PRO A 326 11.86 -12.99 -1.48
CA PRO A 326 11.40 -11.63 -1.25
C PRO A 326 9.88 -11.46 -1.46
N LEU A 327 9.37 -10.31 -1.03
CA LEU A 327 8.02 -9.81 -1.33
C LEU A 327 8.12 -8.46 -2.05
N ILE A 328 7.07 -8.07 -2.76
CA ILE A 328 7.00 -6.78 -3.44
C ILE A 328 5.94 -5.90 -2.79
N GLY A 329 6.33 -4.71 -2.34
CA GLY A 329 5.40 -3.65 -1.98
C GLY A 329 5.31 -2.63 -3.11
N MET A 330 4.13 -2.07 -3.37
CA MET A 330 3.95 -0.98 -4.35
C MET A 330 3.12 0.16 -3.76
N THR A 331 3.52 1.41 -4.03
CA THR A 331 2.68 2.58 -3.78
C THR A 331 2.08 3.07 -5.09
N ALA A 332 0.76 3.23 -5.14
CA ALA A 332 0.02 3.82 -6.26
C ALA A 332 -0.63 5.14 -5.81
N ILE A 333 0.10 6.25 -5.88
CA ILE A 333 -0.34 7.54 -5.31
C ILE A 333 -0.65 8.53 -6.44
N GLY A 334 -1.94 8.76 -6.68
CA GLY A 334 -2.41 9.52 -7.81
C GLY A 334 -1.97 8.89 -9.13
N LEU A 335 -1.17 9.63 -9.89
CA LEU A 335 -0.67 9.21 -11.20
C LEU A 335 0.64 8.40 -11.15
N ASP A 336 1.34 8.34 -10.00
CA ASP A 336 2.70 7.79 -9.87
C ASP A 336 2.70 6.42 -9.18
N TRP A 337 3.41 5.45 -9.77
CA TRP A 337 3.62 4.13 -9.19
C TRP A 337 5.09 3.89 -8.85
N LYS A 338 5.32 3.36 -7.65
CA LYS A 338 6.64 2.96 -7.17
C LYS A 338 6.60 1.56 -6.58
N SER A 339 7.69 0.83 -6.75
CA SER A 339 7.90 -0.52 -6.23
C SER A 339 9.03 -0.55 -5.20
N HIS A 340 8.92 -1.48 -4.25
CA HIS A 340 9.90 -1.84 -3.25
C HIS A 340 10.07 -3.36 -3.23
N VAL A 341 11.31 -3.82 -3.05
CA VAL A 341 11.60 -5.23 -2.77
C VAL A 341 11.85 -5.39 -1.28
N ALA A 342 11.11 -6.28 -0.64
CA ALA A 342 11.21 -6.56 0.79
C ALA A 342 11.88 -7.93 1.00
N TYR A 343 12.90 -7.98 1.86
CA TYR A 343 13.62 -9.21 2.20
C TYR A 343 14.05 -9.21 3.66
N LYS A 344 14.37 -10.39 4.20
CA LYS A 344 14.91 -10.55 5.55
C LYS A 344 16.43 -10.72 5.46
N LEU A 345 17.18 -10.06 6.33
CA LEU A 345 18.61 -10.28 6.50
C LEU A 345 18.85 -11.53 7.38
N PRO A 346 19.80 -12.42 7.04
CA PRO A 346 20.08 -13.61 7.84
C PRO A 346 20.70 -13.31 9.21
N ASP A 347 21.55 -12.29 9.30
CA ASP A 347 22.44 -12.03 10.44
C ASP A 347 21.74 -11.48 11.69
N ASP A 348 20.85 -10.51 11.53
CA ASP A 348 20.09 -9.89 12.63
C ASP A 348 18.57 -10.03 12.49
N GLY A 349 18.11 -10.70 11.44
CA GLY A 349 16.70 -10.94 11.17
C GLY A 349 15.89 -9.70 10.78
N ALA A 350 16.52 -8.54 10.56
CA ALA A 350 15.83 -7.33 10.13
C ALA A 350 15.20 -7.49 8.76
N VAL A 351 14.04 -6.86 8.57
CA VAL A 351 13.37 -6.75 7.28
C VAL A 351 13.80 -5.47 6.60
N VAL A 352 14.44 -5.60 5.44
CA VAL A 352 14.83 -4.48 4.59
C VAL A 352 13.75 -4.25 3.55
N ILE A 353 13.35 -3.00 3.38
CA ILE A 353 12.46 -2.50 2.34
C ILE A 353 13.31 -1.63 1.40
N LEU A 354 13.73 -2.24 0.29
CA LEU A 354 14.62 -1.65 -0.70
C LEU A 354 13.84 -0.94 -1.80
N GLY A 355 14.04 0.37 -1.95
CA GLY A 355 13.40 1.22 -2.96
C GLY A 355 13.23 2.68 -2.52
N PRO A 356 12.44 3.49 -3.25
CA PRO A 356 11.58 3.11 -4.36
C PRO A 356 12.32 2.98 -5.69
N VAL A 357 11.83 2.08 -6.54
CA VAL A 357 11.95 2.20 -8.01
C VAL A 357 10.67 2.85 -8.52
N SER A 358 10.75 3.91 -9.33
CA SER A 358 9.57 4.40 -10.07
C SER A 358 9.32 3.46 -11.24
N ILE A 359 8.09 2.95 -11.35
CA ILE A 359 7.70 1.89 -12.29
C ILE A 359 6.70 2.38 -13.34
N GLY A 360 6.65 3.69 -13.60
CA GLY A 360 5.67 4.32 -14.49
C GLY A 360 4.39 4.73 -13.76
N GLY A 361 3.26 4.76 -14.48
CA GLY A 361 2.02 5.29 -13.94
C GLY A 361 1.02 5.77 -14.99
N TYR A 362 0.19 6.74 -14.61
CA TYR A 362 -0.92 7.29 -15.40
C TYR A 362 -0.67 8.71 -15.94
N GLU A 363 0.56 9.22 -15.82
CA GLU A 363 0.93 10.59 -16.20
C GLU A 363 0.78 10.80 -17.72
N ASP A 364 1.28 9.84 -18.50
CA ASP A 364 1.20 9.80 -19.95
C ASP A 364 1.18 8.36 -20.50
N ILE A 365 1.08 8.22 -21.82
CA ILE A 365 1.04 6.91 -22.48
C ILE A 365 2.34 6.12 -22.33
N ARG A 366 3.50 6.79 -22.20
CA ARG A 366 4.80 6.14 -21.97
C ARG A 366 4.86 5.58 -20.56
N SER A 367 4.52 6.36 -19.55
CA SER A 367 4.43 5.90 -18.14
C SER A 367 3.50 4.69 -18.00
N PHE A 368 2.40 4.64 -18.75
CA PHE A 368 1.51 3.47 -18.75
C PHE A 368 2.16 2.23 -19.38
N PHE A 369 2.79 2.36 -20.55
CA PHE A 369 3.46 1.22 -21.20
C PHE A 369 4.64 0.69 -20.37
N VAL A 370 5.36 1.56 -19.65
CA VAL A 370 6.38 1.17 -18.67
C VAL A 370 5.74 0.36 -17.53
N LEU A 371 4.65 0.87 -16.92
CA LEU A 371 3.92 0.18 -15.85
C LEU A 371 3.45 -1.22 -16.26
N ASN A 372 2.83 -1.34 -17.43
CA ASN A 372 2.42 -2.62 -18.01
C ASN A 372 3.61 -3.59 -18.20
N SER A 373 4.76 -3.10 -18.66
CA SER A 373 5.96 -3.94 -18.85
C SER A 373 6.56 -4.39 -17.52
N VAL A 374 6.62 -3.51 -16.51
CA VAL A 374 7.08 -3.87 -15.15
C VAL A 374 6.12 -4.88 -14.50
N PHE A 375 4.81 -4.71 -14.62
CA PHE A 375 3.83 -5.68 -14.11
C PHE A 375 3.96 -7.07 -14.74
N LYS A 376 4.33 -7.19 -16.02
CA LYS A 376 4.62 -8.50 -16.63
C LYS A 376 5.86 -9.17 -16.03
N ILE A 377 6.87 -8.40 -15.63
CA ILE A 377 8.07 -8.92 -14.94
C ILE A 377 7.73 -9.33 -13.51
N ILE A 378 6.99 -8.50 -12.78
CA ILE A 378 6.47 -8.81 -11.44
C ILE A 378 5.60 -10.08 -11.49
N ALA A 379 4.75 -10.22 -12.50
CA ALA A 379 3.93 -11.41 -12.69
C ALA A 379 4.79 -12.65 -12.94
N LYS A 380 5.81 -12.54 -13.79
CA LYS A 380 6.72 -13.64 -14.12
C LYS A 380 7.45 -14.12 -12.86
N TRP A 381 8.03 -13.19 -12.11
CA TRP A 381 8.69 -13.47 -10.83
C TRP A 381 7.74 -14.15 -9.83
N ALA A 382 6.51 -13.65 -9.70
CA ALA A 382 5.54 -14.19 -8.75
C ALA A 382 5.14 -15.64 -9.08
N GLU A 383 5.00 -16.00 -10.36
CA GLU A 383 4.60 -17.36 -10.79
C GLU A 383 5.76 -18.34 -10.96
N GLN A 384 6.95 -17.86 -11.33
CA GLN A 384 8.11 -18.72 -11.61
C GLN A 384 9.01 -18.87 -10.39
N ASP A 385 9.31 -17.77 -9.69
CA ASP A 385 10.28 -17.75 -8.60
C ASP A 385 9.57 -17.85 -7.25
N TYR A 386 8.73 -16.88 -6.89
CA TYR A 386 8.03 -16.87 -5.61
C TYR A 386 7.17 -18.12 -5.39
N TRP A 387 6.33 -18.46 -6.38
CA TRP A 387 5.46 -19.63 -6.25
C TRP A 387 6.25 -20.94 -6.14
N THR A 388 7.39 -21.06 -6.82
CA THR A 388 8.28 -22.23 -6.70
C THR A 388 8.88 -22.35 -5.30
N HIS A 389 9.36 -21.26 -4.71
CA HIS A 389 9.81 -21.27 -3.32
C HIS A 389 8.67 -21.58 -2.35
N PHE A 390 7.49 -20.99 -2.55
CA PHE A 390 6.32 -21.20 -1.70
C PHE A 390 5.84 -22.65 -1.69
N ARG A 391 5.71 -23.29 -2.86
CA ARG A 391 5.31 -24.72 -2.94
C ARG A 391 6.40 -25.66 -2.42
N GLY A 392 7.67 -25.27 -2.56
CA GLY A 392 8.82 -25.98 -1.99
C GLY A 392 8.72 -26.17 -0.48
N ILE A 393 8.16 -25.20 0.26
CA ILE A 393 7.90 -25.30 1.71
C ILE A 393 7.07 -26.56 2.04
N PHE A 394 6.13 -26.94 1.16
CA PHE A 394 5.21 -28.07 1.36
C PHE A 394 5.63 -29.35 0.61
N GLY A 395 6.81 -29.34 -0.03
CA GLY A 395 7.33 -30.49 -0.78
C GLY A 395 6.57 -30.84 -2.06
N VAL A 396 6.04 -29.84 -2.79
CA VAL A 396 5.18 -30.02 -3.99
C VAL A 396 5.75 -29.36 -5.25
#